data_AF-A0AAU0LX64-F1
#
_entry.id   AF-A0AAU0LX64-F1
#
_cell.length_a   1.000
_cell.length_b   1.000
_cell.length_c   1.000
_cell.angle_alpha   90.00
_cell.angle_beta   90.00
_cell.angle_gamma   90.00
#
_symmetry.space_group_name_H-M   'P 1'
#
loop_
_entity.id
_entity.type
_entity.pdbx_description
1 polymer ?
#
loop_
_entity_poly.entity_id
_entity_poly.type
_entity_poly.pdbx_seq_one_letter_code
_entity_poly.pdbx_strand_id
1 'polypeptide(L)'
;MTPTKQIVRRISRNHVLITIAIAVTIYGSFLAPEFYLKVYSIGALVLLIPFLEIRSHHVVLQLCALFFVCIQICSIAVYDRLPYELLLSSQPLKPAFKHALPIALGSCAVANIIFVKRANLVTLYAIQFPLMLLACTWYIRMNLIMNNCKHVDNPKAVYIQAEVVQKCPVCCDIHELLIAFRYEGEEYQLPMDVHPKTFEQAKEGGKLFLTLHPGVYGWPWYHKNMKRRYK
;
A
#
# COMPACT_ATOMS: atom_id res chain seq x y z
N MET A 1 -0.31 51.78 -12.49
CA MET A 1 -0.30 50.51 -11.72
C MET A 1 -0.38 49.37 -12.73
N THR A 2 0.65 48.54 -12.84
CA THR A 2 0.75 47.49 -13.86
C THR A 2 -0.02 46.21 -13.46
N PRO A 3 -0.71 45.55 -14.42
CA PRO A 3 -1.64 44.43 -14.17
C PRO A 3 -0.97 43.13 -13.69
N THR A 4 0.35 43.02 -13.80
CA THR A 4 1.14 41.84 -13.40
C THR A 4 1.23 41.64 -11.88
N LYS A 5 1.06 42.69 -11.06
CA LYS A 5 1.11 42.56 -9.59
C LYS A 5 -0.16 41.96 -8.96
N GLN A 6 -1.27 41.86 -9.72
CA GLN A 6 -2.53 41.30 -9.21
C GLN A 6 -2.66 39.78 -9.42
N ILE A 7 -2.05 39.24 -10.49
CA ILE A 7 -2.10 37.81 -10.83
C ILE A 7 -1.35 36.96 -9.79
N VAL A 8 -0.26 37.48 -9.22
CA VAL A 8 0.53 36.82 -8.17
C VAL A 8 -0.23 36.77 -6.82
N ARG A 9 -1.32 37.52 -6.67
CA ARG A 9 -1.86 37.89 -5.35
C ARG A 9 -2.96 36.98 -4.78
N ARG A 10 -3.20 35.75 -5.27
CA ARG A 10 -4.07 34.82 -4.52
C ARG A 10 -3.94 33.34 -4.88
N ILE A 11 -2.71 32.81 -5.00
CA ILE A 11 -2.53 31.36 -4.87
C ILE A 11 -2.88 31.00 -3.42
N SER A 12 -4.02 30.34 -3.20
CA SER A 12 -4.38 29.90 -1.85
C SER A 12 -3.47 28.74 -1.42
N ARG A 13 -3.23 28.59 -0.12
CA ARG A 13 -2.40 27.50 0.43
C ARG A 13 -2.84 26.13 -0.08
N ASN A 14 -4.14 25.93 -0.24
CA ASN A 14 -4.71 24.69 -0.76
C ASN A 14 -4.30 24.44 -2.22
N HIS A 15 -4.20 25.46 -3.07
CA HIS A 15 -3.73 25.28 -4.45
C HIS A 15 -2.29 24.79 -4.48
N VAL A 16 -1.40 25.38 -3.67
CA VAL A 16 0.01 24.92 -3.56
C VAL A 16 0.07 23.46 -3.11
N LEU A 17 -0.70 23.11 -2.07
CA LEU A 17 -0.71 21.74 -1.53
C LEU A 17 -1.27 20.73 -2.53
N ILE A 18 -2.29 21.10 -3.32
CA ILE A 18 -2.84 20.25 -4.39
C ILE A 18 -1.81 20.06 -5.50
N THR A 19 -1.13 21.12 -5.94
CA THR A 19 -0.08 21.00 -6.95
C THR A 19 1.04 20.08 -6.48
N ILE A 20 1.47 20.20 -5.22
CA ILE A 20 2.44 19.28 -4.63
C ILE A 20 1.88 17.85 -4.60
N ALA A 21 0.63 17.64 -4.20
CA ALA A 21 0.02 16.33 -4.15
C ALA A 21 -0.05 15.67 -5.54
N ILE A 22 -0.41 16.42 -6.58
CA ILE A 22 -0.41 15.94 -7.97
C ILE A 22 1.00 15.57 -8.41
N ALA A 23 1.99 16.42 -8.16
CA ALA A 23 3.39 16.15 -8.50
C ALA A 23 3.92 14.88 -7.81
N VAL A 24 3.64 14.72 -6.51
CA VAL A 24 3.97 13.51 -5.74
C VAL A 24 3.26 12.28 -6.30
N THR A 25 2.01 12.42 -6.73
CA THR A 25 1.25 11.32 -7.33
C THR A 25 1.86 10.88 -8.66
N ILE A 26 2.18 11.83 -9.55
CA ILE A 26 2.84 11.54 -10.83
C ILE A 26 4.19 10.85 -10.58
N TYR A 27 4.98 11.37 -9.64
CA TYR A 27 6.26 10.77 -9.28
C TYR A 27 6.09 9.33 -8.76
N GLY A 28 5.26 9.13 -7.75
CA GLY A 28 5.06 7.82 -7.11
C GLY A 28 4.47 6.77 -8.05
N SER A 29 3.59 7.17 -8.96
CA SER A 29 2.94 6.24 -9.88
C SER A 29 3.78 5.89 -11.10
N PHE A 30 4.47 6.87 -11.70
CA PHE A 30 5.10 6.70 -13.02
C PHE A 30 6.62 6.83 -13.04
N LEU A 31 7.20 7.66 -12.16
CA LEU A 31 8.63 7.98 -12.22
C LEU A 31 9.48 7.23 -11.21
N ALA A 32 8.90 6.83 -10.07
CA ALA A 32 9.60 6.16 -9.00
C ALA A 32 10.10 4.76 -9.45
N PRO A 33 11.42 4.55 -9.56
CA PRO A 33 11.97 3.27 -10.05
C PRO A 33 11.77 2.16 -9.01
N GLU A 34 12.05 2.51 -7.76
CA GLU A 34 12.11 1.58 -6.64
C GLU A 34 10.79 1.49 -5.87
N PHE A 35 10.51 0.30 -5.33
CA PHE A 35 9.28 0.04 -4.57
C PHE A 35 9.15 0.96 -3.33
N TYR A 36 10.25 1.20 -2.60
CA TYR A 36 10.21 2.06 -1.42
C TYR A 36 9.90 3.52 -1.73
N LEU A 37 10.32 4.03 -2.89
CA LEU A 37 10.01 5.39 -3.33
C LEU A 37 8.52 5.56 -3.63
N LYS A 38 7.87 4.52 -4.16
CA LYS A 38 6.41 4.50 -4.36
C LYS A 38 5.66 4.57 -3.02
N VAL A 39 6.10 3.78 -2.04
CA VAL A 39 5.52 3.79 -0.68
C VAL A 39 5.73 5.15 0.00
N TYR A 40 6.92 5.74 -0.09
CA TYR A 40 7.21 7.07 0.48
C TYR A 40 6.42 8.19 -0.19
N SER A 41 6.05 8.05 -1.47
CA SER A 41 5.17 9.01 -2.14
C SER A 41 3.78 9.04 -1.49
N ILE A 42 3.25 7.88 -1.08
CA ILE A 42 2.01 7.82 -0.27
C ILE A 42 2.22 8.54 1.06
N GLY A 43 3.37 8.34 1.72
CA GLY A 43 3.70 9.01 2.97
C GLY A 43 3.72 10.54 2.85
N ALA A 44 4.33 11.05 1.77
CA ALA A 44 4.33 12.48 1.47
C ALA A 44 2.91 13.02 1.29
N LEU A 45 2.00 12.29 0.62
CA LEU A 45 0.58 12.68 0.51
C LEU A 45 -0.11 12.75 1.87
N VAL A 46 0.12 11.76 2.75
CA VAL A 46 -0.43 11.76 4.13
C VAL A 46 0.05 12.97 4.92
N LEU A 47 1.33 13.31 4.81
CA LEU A 47 1.94 14.46 5.52
C LEU A 47 1.40 15.82 5.07
N LEU A 48 0.78 15.93 3.89
CA LEU A 48 0.19 17.19 3.42
C LEU A 48 -1.20 17.46 4.00
N ILE A 49 -1.94 16.42 4.41
CA ILE A 49 -3.31 16.51 4.93
C ILE A 49 -3.43 17.46 6.15
N PRO A 50 -2.50 17.48 7.14
CA PRO A 50 -2.57 18.40 8.27
C PRO A 50 -2.52 19.88 7.88
N PHE A 51 -1.87 20.21 6.76
CA PHE A 51 -1.60 21.60 6.35
C PHE A 51 -2.73 22.22 5.52
N LEU A 52 -3.75 21.44 5.13
CA LEU A 52 -4.89 21.94 4.38
C LEU A 52 -5.61 23.04 5.17
N GLU A 53 -5.88 24.16 4.51
CA GLU A 53 -6.66 25.25 5.10
C GLU A 53 -8.13 24.91 5.08
N ILE A 54 -8.68 24.74 6.29
CA ILE A 54 -10.08 24.40 6.50
C ILE A 54 -10.88 25.69 6.67
N ARG A 55 -11.56 26.11 5.60
CA ARG A 55 -12.46 27.28 5.62
C ARG A 55 -13.96 26.91 5.67
N SER A 56 -14.34 25.76 5.14
CA SER A 56 -15.72 25.27 5.06
C SER A 56 -15.74 23.75 4.95
N HIS A 57 -16.77 23.10 5.50
CA HIS A 57 -16.94 21.64 5.46
C HIS A 57 -16.97 21.07 4.04
N HIS A 58 -17.62 21.76 3.08
CA HIS A 58 -17.67 21.29 1.69
C HIS A 58 -16.30 21.29 1.01
N VAL A 59 -15.50 22.34 1.25
CA VAL A 59 -14.14 22.45 0.70
C VAL A 59 -13.22 21.39 1.31
N VAL A 60 -13.41 21.05 2.60
CA VAL A 60 -12.68 19.95 3.24
C VAL A 60 -12.98 18.63 2.55
N LEU A 61 -14.26 18.28 2.39
CA LEU A 61 -14.64 17.03 1.76
C LEU A 61 -14.09 16.90 0.33
N GLN A 62 -14.11 17.98 -0.45
CA GLN A 62 -13.54 17.99 -1.82
C GLN A 62 -12.03 17.76 -1.82
N LEU A 63 -11.28 18.47 -0.96
CA LEU A 63 -9.84 18.29 -0.86
C LEU A 63 -9.49 16.89 -0.36
N CYS A 64 -10.25 16.37 0.59
CA CYS A 64 -10.06 15.02 1.10
C CYS A 64 -10.36 13.95 0.05
N ALA A 65 -11.41 14.12 -0.76
CA ALA A 65 -11.69 13.24 -1.88
C ALA A 65 -10.51 13.23 -2.89
N LEU A 66 -9.95 14.40 -3.19
CA LEU A 66 -8.80 14.49 -4.10
C LEU A 66 -7.55 13.80 -3.53
N PHE A 67 -7.23 14.02 -2.25
CA PHE A 67 -6.11 13.34 -1.59
C PHE A 67 -6.33 11.83 -1.49
N PHE A 68 -7.56 11.39 -1.23
CA PHE A 68 -7.91 9.98 -1.22
C PHE A 68 -7.68 9.35 -2.61
N VAL A 69 -8.16 10.00 -3.66
CA VAL A 69 -7.91 9.56 -5.05
C VAL A 69 -6.41 9.50 -5.35
N CYS A 70 -5.63 10.51 -4.95
CA CYS A 70 -4.16 10.49 -5.11
C CYS A 70 -3.51 9.31 -4.38
N ILE A 71 -3.91 9.05 -3.13
CA ILE A 71 -3.42 7.90 -2.34
C ILE A 71 -3.79 6.59 -3.04
N GLN A 72 -5.02 6.44 -3.54
CA GLN A 72 -5.45 5.22 -4.25
C GLN A 72 -4.66 5.03 -5.55
N ILE A 73 -4.45 6.08 -6.35
CA ILE A 73 -3.65 6.03 -7.59
C ILE A 73 -2.20 5.62 -7.30
N CYS A 74 -1.56 6.19 -6.27
CA CYS A 74 -0.23 5.76 -5.84
C CYS A 74 -0.25 4.31 -5.33
N SER A 75 -1.33 3.90 -4.66
CA SER A 75 -1.47 2.55 -4.13
C SER A 75 -1.57 1.50 -5.23
N ILE A 76 -2.26 1.79 -6.35
CA ILE A 76 -2.33 0.89 -7.51
C ILE A 76 -0.92 0.53 -8.01
N ALA A 77 -0.03 1.51 -8.11
CA ALA A 77 1.36 1.29 -8.56
C ALA A 77 2.21 0.46 -7.58
N VAL A 78 1.83 0.43 -6.29
CA VAL A 78 2.43 -0.43 -5.25
C VAL A 78 1.86 -1.84 -5.36
N TYR A 79 0.54 -1.94 -5.53
CA TYR A 79 -0.24 -3.17 -5.58
C TYR A 79 0.03 -4.04 -6.81
N ASP A 80 0.22 -3.45 -7.97
CA ASP A 80 0.58 -4.17 -9.20
C ASP A 80 1.89 -4.99 -9.05
N ARG A 81 2.76 -4.55 -8.13
CA ARG A 81 4.02 -5.25 -7.81
C ARG A 81 3.88 -6.32 -6.71
N LEU A 82 2.77 -6.40 -6.00
CA LEU A 82 2.55 -7.33 -4.89
C LEU A 82 1.68 -8.53 -5.35
N PRO A 83 2.05 -9.79 -5.05
CA PRO A 83 1.17 -10.93 -5.30
C PRO A 83 -0.05 -10.86 -4.37
N TYR A 84 -1.19 -10.47 -4.93
CA TYR A 84 -2.39 -10.02 -4.21
C TYR A 84 -3.02 -11.08 -3.31
N GLU A 85 -2.98 -12.34 -3.73
CA GLU A 85 -3.81 -13.40 -3.14
C GLU A 85 -3.24 -13.95 -1.82
N LEU A 86 -1.92 -13.95 -1.65
CA LEU A 86 -1.26 -14.34 -0.38
C LEU A 86 -1.23 -13.20 0.65
N LEU A 87 -1.39 -11.95 0.20
CA LEU A 87 -1.42 -10.77 1.05
C LEU A 87 -2.81 -10.56 1.68
N LEU A 88 -3.89 -10.97 1.02
CA LEU A 88 -5.27 -10.73 1.47
C LEU A 88 -5.59 -11.40 2.81
N SER A 89 -5.03 -12.57 3.12
CA SER A 89 -5.29 -13.26 4.40
C SER A 89 -4.44 -12.77 5.57
N SER A 90 -3.30 -12.12 5.30
CA SER A 90 -2.32 -11.68 6.31
C SER A 90 -2.08 -10.17 6.30
N GLN A 91 -3.13 -9.38 6.05
CA GLN A 91 -3.03 -7.92 6.03
C GLN A 91 -2.74 -7.36 7.44
N PRO A 92 -1.68 -6.56 7.64
CA PRO A 92 -1.29 -6.06 8.96
C PRO A 92 -2.13 -4.86 9.40
N LEU A 93 -3.46 -4.95 9.29
CA LEU A 93 -4.40 -3.87 9.61
C LEU A 93 -4.40 -3.51 11.09
N LYS A 94 -4.46 -4.52 11.98
CA LYS A 94 -4.44 -4.32 13.43
C LYS A 94 -3.16 -3.62 13.91
N PRO A 95 -1.94 -4.09 13.56
CA PRO A 95 -0.72 -3.37 13.93
C PRO A 95 -0.64 -2.01 13.23
N ALA A 96 -1.06 -1.89 11.96
CA ALA A 96 -1.07 -0.59 11.27
C ALA A 96 -1.93 0.45 11.99
N PHE A 97 -3.14 0.08 12.42
CA PHE A 97 -4.04 0.96 13.16
C PHE A 97 -3.44 1.39 14.50
N LYS A 98 -2.84 0.44 15.25
CA LYS A 98 -2.19 0.72 16.54
C LYS A 98 -1.09 1.77 16.41
N HIS A 99 -0.30 1.71 15.34
CA HIS A 99 0.75 2.70 15.06
C HIS A 99 0.21 3.99 14.41
N ALA A 100 -0.91 3.93 13.68
CA ALA A 100 -1.51 5.08 13.03
C ALA A 100 -2.17 6.04 14.01
N LEU A 101 -2.81 5.51 15.07
CA LEU A 101 -3.51 6.29 16.07
C LEU A 101 -2.65 7.42 16.70
N PRO A 102 -1.44 7.15 17.26
CA PRO A 102 -0.62 8.21 17.84
C PRO A 102 -0.12 9.21 16.77
N ILE A 103 0.17 8.75 15.55
CA ILE A 103 0.62 9.62 14.46
C ILE A 103 -0.51 10.56 14.01
N ALA A 104 -1.73 10.05 13.89
CA ALA A 104 -2.90 10.85 13.54
C ALA A 104 -3.22 11.89 14.62
N LEU A 105 -3.18 11.49 15.89
CA LEU A 105 -3.35 12.40 17.03
C LEU A 105 -2.28 13.50 17.05
N GLY A 106 -1.01 13.12 16.92
CA GLY A 106 0.11 14.07 16.86
C GLY A 106 -0.01 15.04 15.68
N SER A 107 -0.41 14.54 14.52
CA SER A 107 -0.61 15.37 13.31
C SER A 107 -1.73 16.38 13.49
N CYS A 108 -2.86 15.97 14.09
CA CYS A 108 -3.95 16.88 14.43
C CYS A 108 -3.55 17.89 15.50
N ALA A 109 -2.77 17.50 16.51
CA ALA A 109 -2.25 18.42 17.53
C ALA A 109 -1.31 19.47 16.93
N VAL A 110 -0.41 19.07 16.04
CA VAL A 110 0.47 19.99 15.29
C VAL A 110 -0.35 20.94 14.42
N ALA A 111 -1.36 20.44 13.70
CA ALA A 111 -2.28 21.29 12.93
C ALA A 111 -3.02 22.28 13.84
N ASN A 112 -3.45 21.86 15.03
CA ASN A 112 -4.06 22.74 16.03
C ASN A 112 -3.10 23.87 16.43
N ILE A 113 -1.83 23.56 16.73
CA ILE A 113 -0.80 24.53 17.13
C ILE A 113 -0.49 25.52 15.99
N ILE A 114 -0.40 25.05 14.75
CA ILE A 114 -0.11 25.92 13.60
C ILE A 114 -1.31 26.84 13.30
N PHE A 115 -2.54 26.38 13.56
CA PHE A 115 -3.77 27.10 13.22
C PHE A 115 -4.57 27.58 14.44
N VAL A 116 -3.94 27.75 15.61
CA VAL A 116 -4.60 28.06 16.91
C VAL A 116 -5.68 29.14 16.82
N LYS A 117 -5.47 30.19 16.03
CA LYS A 117 -6.41 31.33 15.91
C LYS A 117 -7.49 31.16 14.83
N ARG A 118 -7.44 30.10 14.03
CA ARG A 118 -8.34 29.85 12.88
C ARG A 118 -8.96 28.45 12.88
N ALA A 119 -8.50 27.54 13.75
CA ALA A 119 -8.94 26.17 13.80
C ALA A 119 -10.27 26.03 14.56
N ASN A 120 -11.28 25.49 13.89
CA ASN A 120 -12.48 25.01 14.57
C ASN A 120 -12.19 23.59 15.11
N LEU A 121 -12.15 23.45 16.44
CA LEU A 121 -11.89 22.18 17.13
C LEU A 121 -12.81 21.05 16.66
N VAL A 122 -14.09 21.34 16.40
CA VAL A 122 -15.05 20.34 15.90
C VAL A 122 -14.62 19.86 14.51
N THR A 123 -14.21 20.77 13.65
CA THR A 123 -13.82 20.39 12.28
C THR A 123 -12.48 19.63 12.26
N LEU A 124 -11.56 20.00 13.15
CA LEU A 124 -10.27 19.34 13.31
C LEU A 124 -10.42 17.90 13.84
N TYR A 125 -11.19 17.69 14.91
CA TYR A 125 -11.29 16.38 15.56
C TYR A 125 -12.44 15.51 15.05
N ALA A 126 -13.53 16.06 14.54
CA ALA A 126 -14.64 15.26 14.01
C ALA A 126 -14.47 14.89 12.53
N ILE A 127 -13.71 15.69 11.76
CA ILE A 127 -13.55 15.47 10.31
C ILE A 127 -12.09 15.16 9.95
N GLN A 128 -11.15 16.03 10.31
CA GLN A 128 -9.75 15.85 9.90
C GLN A 128 -9.07 14.67 10.59
N PHE A 129 -9.39 14.40 11.87
CA PHE A 129 -8.82 13.27 12.61
C PHE A 129 -9.19 11.89 12.05
N PRO A 130 -10.48 11.55 11.80
CA PRO A 130 -10.83 10.27 11.18
C PRO A 130 -10.15 10.06 9.83
N LEU A 131 -10.04 11.13 9.03
CA LEU A 131 -9.38 11.09 7.73
C LEU A 131 -7.88 10.86 7.86
N MET A 132 -7.23 11.55 8.81
CA MET A 132 -5.83 11.32 9.14
C MET A 132 -5.60 9.88 9.59
N LEU A 133 -6.47 9.35 10.44
CA LEU A 133 -6.38 7.99 10.95
C LEU A 133 -6.46 6.97 9.81
N LEU A 134 -7.40 7.12 8.88
CA LEU A 134 -7.50 6.26 7.69
C LEU A 134 -6.24 6.35 6.81
N ALA A 135 -5.78 7.56 6.52
CA ALA A 135 -4.61 7.79 5.67
C ALA A 135 -3.31 7.26 6.30
N CYS A 136 -3.10 7.52 7.59
CA CYS A 136 -1.97 6.98 8.36
C CYS A 136 -2.04 5.45 8.45
N THR A 137 -3.21 4.87 8.71
CA THR A 137 -3.38 3.40 8.76
C THR A 137 -2.98 2.78 7.43
N TRP A 138 -3.41 3.39 6.33
CA TRP A 138 -3.05 2.93 4.99
C TRP A 138 -1.55 3.01 4.72
N TYR A 139 -0.92 4.15 5.02
CA TYR A 139 0.51 4.34 4.81
C TYR A 139 1.37 3.40 5.67
N ILE A 140 1.02 3.22 6.94
CA ILE A 140 1.75 2.32 7.84
C ILE A 140 1.59 0.88 7.38
N ARG A 141 0.39 0.48 6.94
CA ARG A 141 0.18 -0.82 6.33
C ARG A 141 1.13 -1.05 5.15
N MET A 142 1.27 -0.08 4.24
CA MET A 142 2.22 -0.19 3.13
C MET A 142 3.67 -0.30 3.59
N ASN A 143 4.07 0.43 4.63
CA ASN A 143 5.41 0.30 5.21
C ASN A 143 5.65 -1.07 5.86
N LEU A 144 4.66 -1.60 6.57
CA LEU A 144 4.74 -2.92 7.18
C LEU A 144 4.90 -4.00 6.11
N ILE A 145 4.14 -3.92 5.02
CA ILE A 145 4.26 -4.82 3.86
C ILE A 145 5.66 -4.70 3.24
N MET A 146 6.12 -3.47 2.99
CA MET A 146 7.45 -3.21 2.42
C MET A 146 8.59 -3.73 3.31
N ASN A 147 8.51 -3.52 4.62
CA ASN A 147 9.54 -3.96 5.54
C ASN A 147 9.51 -5.48 5.75
N ASN A 148 8.34 -6.12 5.60
CA ASN A 148 8.23 -7.58 5.64
C ASN A 148 8.98 -8.25 4.47
N CYS A 149 9.09 -7.57 3.32
CA CYS A 149 9.75 -8.04 2.09
C CYS A 149 11.30 -8.11 2.18
N LYS A 150 11.95 -7.62 3.25
CA LYS A 150 13.42 -7.63 3.30
C LYS A 150 13.95 -9.06 3.17
N HIS A 151 14.84 -9.26 2.20
CA HIS A 151 15.58 -10.51 2.02
C HIS A 151 16.28 -10.85 3.33
N VAL A 152 15.84 -11.91 4.01
CA VAL A 152 16.56 -12.48 5.14
C VAL A 152 17.52 -13.48 4.54
N ASP A 153 18.83 -13.32 4.76
CA ASP A 153 19.87 -14.20 4.21
C ASP A 153 19.79 -15.65 4.75
N ASN A 154 19.00 -15.86 5.81
CA ASN A 154 18.74 -17.17 6.40
C ASN A 154 17.25 -17.33 6.75
N PRO A 155 16.35 -17.41 5.75
CA PRO A 155 14.95 -17.58 6.04
C PRO A 155 14.72 -19.05 6.41
N LYS A 156 14.16 -19.29 7.60
CA LYS A 156 13.54 -20.59 7.92
C LYS A 156 12.49 -20.87 6.84
N ALA A 157 12.84 -21.61 5.80
CA ALA A 157 11.94 -21.99 4.74
C ALA A 157 10.80 -22.79 5.37
N VAL A 158 9.57 -22.25 5.28
CA VAL A 158 8.38 -22.97 5.68
C VAL A 158 7.92 -23.76 4.47
N TYR A 159 7.98 -25.08 4.58
CA TYR A 159 7.48 -25.97 3.54
C TYR A 159 6.02 -26.25 3.80
N ILE A 160 5.16 -25.84 2.87
CA ILE A 160 3.73 -26.13 2.90
C ILE A 160 3.43 -27.15 1.81
N GLN A 161 2.76 -28.23 2.17
CA GLN A 161 2.25 -29.15 1.18
C GLN A 161 0.99 -28.55 0.55
N ALA A 162 1.02 -28.36 -0.77
CA ALA A 162 -0.09 -27.91 -1.58
C ALA A 162 -0.54 -29.02 -2.54
N GLU A 163 -1.79 -28.98 -2.93
CA GLU A 163 -2.38 -29.81 -3.96
C GLU A 163 -2.56 -29.01 -5.24
N VAL A 164 -2.24 -29.61 -6.39
CA VAL A 164 -2.50 -29.03 -7.71
C VAL A 164 -3.95 -29.29 -8.04
N VAL A 165 -4.79 -28.27 -7.94
CA VAL A 165 -6.20 -28.39 -8.31
C VAL A 165 -6.36 -28.46 -9.82
N GLN A 166 -5.63 -27.61 -10.55
CA GLN A 166 -5.76 -27.51 -12.00
C GLN A 166 -4.48 -27.00 -12.66
N LYS A 167 -4.20 -27.47 -13.88
CA LYS A 167 -3.20 -26.87 -14.77
C LYS A 167 -3.87 -25.81 -15.64
N CYS A 168 -3.49 -24.55 -15.49
CA CYS A 168 -4.03 -23.49 -16.33
C CYS A 168 -3.46 -23.61 -17.76
N PRO A 169 -4.22 -23.22 -18.80
CA PRO A 169 -3.70 -23.19 -20.17
C PRO A 169 -2.46 -22.29 -20.26
N VAL A 170 -1.40 -22.78 -20.89
CA VAL A 170 -0.17 -22.00 -21.08
C VAL A 170 -0.47 -20.82 -22.01
N CYS A 171 -0.13 -19.60 -21.58
CA CYS A 171 -0.26 -18.39 -22.38
C CYS A 171 1.07 -17.64 -22.40
N CYS A 172 1.62 -17.44 -23.59
CA CYS A 172 2.96 -16.87 -23.79
C CYS A 172 4.03 -17.71 -23.06
N ASP A 173 4.67 -17.14 -22.03
CA ASP A 173 5.69 -17.79 -21.18
C ASP A 173 5.21 -18.05 -19.74
N ILE A 174 3.91 -17.93 -19.49
CA ILE A 174 3.30 -18.08 -18.17
C ILE A 174 2.84 -19.53 -18.01
N HIS A 175 3.38 -20.21 -17.01
CA HIS A 175 3.11 -21.61 -16.72
C HIS A 175 2.45 -21.69 -15.35
N GLU A 176 1.12 -21.64 -15.32
CA GLU A 176 0.37 -21.38 -14.09
C GLU A 176 -0.36 -22.63 -13.57
N LEU A 177 -0.24 -22.88 -12.28
CA LEU A 177 -0.97 -23.95 -11.59
C LEU A 177 -1.95 -23.33 -10.60
N LEU A 178 -3.20 -23.79 -10.60
CA LEU A 178 -4.13 -23.53 -9.51
C LEU A 178 -3.79 -24.48 -8.36
N ILE A 179 -3.36 -23.92 -7.23
CA ILE A 179 -2.93 -24.71 -6.08
C ILE A 179 -3.83 -24.47 -4.88
N ALA A 180 -4.07 -25.52 -4.09
CA ALA A 180 -4.77 -25.45 -2.81
C ALA A 180 -3.85 -25.86 -1.68
N PHE A 181 -3.87 -25.16 -0.55
CA PHE A 181 -3.08 -25.51 0.64
C PHE A 181 -3.74 -25.01 1.92
N ARG A 182 -3.36 -25.61 3.05
CA ARG A 182 -3.82 -25.20 4.37
C ARG A 182 -2.70 -24.51 5.14
N TYR A 183 -2.97 -23.34 5.70
CA TYR A 183 -2.03 -22.59 6.54
C TYR A 183 -2.77 -21.94 7.70
N GLU A 184 -2.22 -22.05 8.92
CA GLU A 184 -2.82 -21.51 10.16
C GLU A 184 -4.31 -21.91 10.39
N GLY A 185 -4.72 -23.07 9.87
CA GLY A 185 -6.07 -23.60 10.03
C GLY A 185 -7.04 -23.22 8.92
N GLU A 186 -6.70 -22.27 8.06
CA GLU A 186 -7.48 -21.83 6.90
C GLU A 186 -7.04 -22.51 5.60
N GLU A 187 -7.99 -22.73 4.70
CA GLU A 187 -7.75 -23.24 3.34
C GLU A 187 -7.63 -22.09 2.35
N TYR A 188 -6.60 -22.16 1.51
CA TYR A 188 -6.30 -21.19 0.47
C TYR A 188 -6.27 -21.91 -0.88
N GLN A 189 -6.83 -21.27 -1.90
CA GLN A 189 -6.75 -21.73 -3.28
C GLN A 189 -6.42 -20.55 -4.18
N LEU A 190 -5.32 -20.63 -4.93
CA LEU A 190 -4.84 -19.51 -5.74
C LEU A 190 -4.02 -19.95 -6.95
N PRO A 191 -4.10 -19.23 -8.09
CA PRO A 191 -3.23 -19.44 -9.24
C PRO A 191 -1.78 -19.02 -8.96
N MET A 192 -0.83 -19.79 -9.48
CA MET A 192 0.59 -19.68 -9.17
C MET A 192 1.43 -19.90 -10.42
N ASP A 193 2.16 -18.87 -10.88
CA ASP A 193 3.16 -19.00 -11.96
C ASP A 193 4.38 -19.80 -11.44
N VAL A 194 4.64 -20.94 -12.08
CA VAL A 194 5.71 -21.87 -11.75
C VAL A 194 6.72 -21.99 -12.87
N HIS A 195 7.83 -22.66 -12.60
CA HIS A 195 8.80 -22.98 -13.65
C HIS A 195 8.18 -23.96 -14.67
N PRO A 196 8.48 -23.84 -15.99
CA PRO A 196 7.96 -24.74 -17.03
C PRO A 196 8.13 -26.23 -16.69
N LYS A 197 9.31 -26.64 -16.21
CA LYS A 197 9.56 -28.03 -15.78
C LYS A 197 8.65 -28.48 -14.62
N THR A 198 8.41 -27.61 -13.64
CA THR A 198 7.49 -27.91 -12.53
C THR A 198 6.06 -28.05 -13.06
N PHE A 199 5.66 -27.17 -13.98
CA PHE A 199 4.37 -27.27 -14.66
C PHE A 199 4.24 -28.58 -15.43
N GLU A 200 5.23 -28.98 -16.23
CA GLU A 200 5.22 -30.24 -16.98
C GLU A 200 5.08 -31.46 -16.06
N GLN A 201 5.81 -31.48 -14.95
CA GLN A 201 5.82 -32.59 -13.99
C GLN A 201 4.57 -32.63 -13.08
N ALA A 202 3.95 -31.48 -12.83
CA ALA A 202 2.75 -31.39 -12.02
C ALA A 202 1.59 -32.16 -12.65
N LYS A 203 0.85 -32.89 -11.81
CA LYS A 203 -0.40 -33.57 -12.14
C LYS A 203 -1.50 -32.97 -11.30
N GLU A 204 -2.69 -32.81 -11.88
CA GLU A 204 -3.90 -32.45 -11.12
C GLU A 204 -4.20 -33.53 -10.06
N GLY A 205 -4.60 -33.10 -8.87
CA GLY A 205 -4.67 -33.92 -7.65
C GLY A 205 -3.30 -34.30 -7.06
N GLY A 206 -2.20 -33.93 -7.72
CA GLY A 206 -0.84 -34.17 -7.25
C GLY A 206 -0.44 -33.19 -6.15
N LYS A 207 0.54 -33.59 -5.34
CA LYS A 207 1.08 -32.75 -4.26
C LYS A 207 2.37 -32.05 -4.67
N LEU A 208 2.52 -30.81 -4.27
CA LEU A 208 3.72 -29.98 -4.42
C LEU A 208 4.14 -29.43 -3.05
N PHE A 209 5.43 -29.23 -2.85
CA PHE A 209 5.92 -28.48 -1.68
C PHE A 209 6.14 -27.03 -2.06
N LEU A 210 5.33 -26.14 -1.51
CA LEU A 210 5.55 -24.72 -1.58
C LEU A 210 6.60 -24.33 -0.55
N THR A 211 7.60 -23.59 -0.99
CA THR A 211 8.55 -22.95 -0.09
C THR A 211 8.10 -21.53 0.16
N LEU A 212 7.57 -21.25 1.35
CA LEU A 212 7.28 -19.90 1.81
C LEU A 212 8.44 -19.36 2.63
N HIS A 213 8.77 -18.09 2.42
CA HIS A 213 9.70 -17.38 3.27
C HIS A 213 8.90 -16.56 4.27
N PRO A 214 9.09 -16.77 5.59
CA PRO A 214 8.56 -15.82 6.56
C PRO A 214 9.29 -14.50 6.33
N GLY A 215 8.53 -13.43 6.10
CA GLY A 215 9.09 -12.09 6.11
C GLY A 215 9.58 -11.70 7.51
N VAL A 216 10.16 -10.50 7.64
CA VAL A 216 10.75 -10.03 8.90
C VAL A 216 9.77 -10.08 10.08
N TYR A 217 8.48 -9.91 9.83
CA TYR A 217 7.43 -9.95 10.88
C TYR A 217 6.78 -11.33 11.04
N GLY A 218 7.33 -12.37 10.41
CA GLY A 218 6.78 -13.71 10.40
C GLY A 218 5.60 -13.89 9.44
N TRP A 219 5.12 -12.83 8.79
CA TRP A 219 4.05 -12.94 7.80
C TRP A 219 4.57 -13.58 6.51
N PRO A 220 3.81 -14.50 5.90
CA PRO A 220 4.21 -15.12 4.64
C PRO A 220 4.56 -14.08 3.60
N TRP A 221 5.79 -14.13 3.09
CA TRP A 221 6.22 -13.31 1.97
C TRP A 221 6.53 -14.22 0.79
N TYR A 222 5.79 -14.02 -0.30
CA TYR A 222 6.00 -14.78 -1.51
C TYR A 222 6.90 -14.00 -2.48
N HIS A 223 7.99 -14.62 -2.90
CA HIS A 223 8.70 -14.15 -4.08
C HIS A 223 7.90 -14.59 -5.30
N LYS A 224 7.39 -13.64 -6.09
CA LYS A 224 6.61 -13.80 -7.33
C LYS A 224 7.21 -14.76 -8.39
N ASN A 225 8.38 -15.36 -8.14
CA ASN A 225 9.09 -16.23 -9.06
C ASN A 225 9.44 -17.59 -8.40
N MET A 226 8.49 -18.53 -8.36
CA MET A 226 8.88 -19.95 -8.31
C MET A 226 9.67 -20.35 -9.57
N LYS A 227 9.58 -19.56 -10.65
CA LYS A 227 10.42 -19.64 -11.86
C LYS A 227 11.94 -19.68 -11.62
N ARG A 228 12.46 -19.24 -10.47
CA ARG A 228 13.93 -19.12 -10.26
C ARG A 228 14.53 -20.07 -9.23
N ARG A 229 13.74 -20.88 -8.52
CA ARG A 229 14.30 -21.75 -7.45
C ARG A 229 14.08 -23.21 -7.79
N TYR A 230 15.11 -23.80 -8.39
CA TYR A 230 15.34 -25.23 -8.46
C TYR A 230 16.16 -25.63 -7.22
N LYS A 231 15.57 -26.39 -6.31
CA LYS A 231 16.21 -27.53 -5.64
C LYS A 231 15.14 -28.58 -5.40
#